data_AF-A0A968AKU0-F1
#
_entry.id   AF-A0A968AKU0-F1
#
_cell.length_a   1.000
_cell.length_b   1.000
_cell.length_c   1.000
_cell.angle_alpha   90.00
_cell.angle_beta   90.00
_cell.angle_gamma   90.00
#
_symmetry.space_group_name_H-M   'P 1'
#
loop_
_entity.id
_entity.type
_entity.pdbx_description
1 polymer ?
#
loop_
_entity_poly.entity_id
_entity_poly.type
_entity_poly.pdbx_seq_one_letter_code
_entity_poly.pdbx_strand_id
1 'polypeptide(L)'
;MEFARRGGNPVIKSVLNRPDFDSIKPWFRGYKWMLEESKGRDFWHNPMYSVMMAKQQEAFHAYITGQVKDPKVALDYAAYHVQKILYDHGSTKIKPPAEGANIQLK
;
A
#
# COMPACT_ATOMS: atom_id res chain seq x y z
N MET A 1 15.51 -9.33 21.52
CA MET A 1 15.01 -10.52 20.78
C MET A 1 13.58 -10.93 21.17
N GLU A 2 13.14 -10.68 22.40
CA GLU A 2 11.77 -11.04 22.84
C GLU A 2 10.65 -10.45 21.96
N PHE A 3 10.79 -9.18 21.56
CA PHE A 3 9.91 -8.54 20.58
C PHE A 3 9.73 -9.39 19.30
N ALA A 4 10.84 -9.88 18.75
CA ALA A 4 10.81 -10.69 17.52
C ALA A 4 10.21 -12.08 17.75
N ARG A 5 10.47 -12.70 18.91
CA ARG A 5 9.89 -14.00 19.27
C ARG A 5 8.37 -13.93 19.42
N ARG A 6 7.85 -12.81 19.92
CA ARG A 6 6.41 -12.52 20.06
C ARG A 6 5.72 -12.11 18.75
N GLY A 7 6.43 -12.12 17.62
CA GLY A 7 5.87 -11.80 16.30
C GLY A 7 6.09 -10.36 15.85
N GLY A 8 6.83 -9.55 16.62
CA GLY A 8 7.27 -8.24 16.16
C GLY A 8 8.31 -8.34 15.04
N ASN A 9 8.30 -7.37 14.13
CA ASN A 9 9.24 -7.28 13.03
C ASN A 9 10.24 -6.14 13.31
N PRO A 10 11.43 -6.41 13.87
CA PRO A 10 12.39 -5.36 14.21
C PRO A 10 13.00 -4.75 12.94
N VAL A 11 13.31 -3.45 12.96
CA VAL A 11 13.91 -2.72 11.83
C VAL A 11 15.36 -2.30 12.09
N ILE A 12 15.98 -2.79 13.17
CA ILE A 12 17.34 -2.45 13.56
C ILE A 12 18.32 -3.38 12.83
N LYS A 13 19.18 -2.83 11.97
CA LYS A 13 20.15 -3.59 11.17
C LYS A 13 21.00 -4.57 11.99
N SER A 14 21.49 -4.16 13.17
CA SER A 14 22.28 -5.02 14.05
C SER A 14 21.49 -6.22 14.60
N VAL A 15 20.17 -6.08 14.78
CA VAL A 15 19.28 -7.18 15.21
C VAL A 15 18.99 -8.13 14.04
N LEU A 16 18.71 -7.59 12.85
CA LEU A 16 18.46 -8.35 11.62
C LEU A 16 19.68 -9.17 11.15
N ASN A 17 20.88 -8.69 11.47
CA ASN A 17 22.13 -9.35 11.09
C ASN A 17 22.64 -10.37 12.10
N ARG A 18 21.92 -10.61 13.20
CA ARG A 18 22.31 -11.67 14.13
C ARG A 18 22.22 -13.05 13.47
N PRO A 19 23.16 -13.97 13.74
CA PRO A 19 23.12 -15.32 13.17
C PRO A 19 21.86 -16.12 13.53
N ASP A 20 21.27 -15.83 14.68
CA ASP A 20 20.07 -16.50 15.19
C ASP A 20 18.76 -15.88 14.69
N PHE A 21 18.79 -14.77 13.94
CA PHE A 21 17.56 -14.07 13.55
C PHE A 21 16.69 -14.90 12.60
N ASP A 22 17.29 -15.43 11.54
CA ASP A 22 16.59 -16.13 10.45
C ASP A 22 15.90 -17.43 10.89
N SER A 23 16.23 -17.95 12.08
CA SER A 23 15.63 -19.17 12.64
C SER A 23 14.48 -18.89 13.63
N ILE A 24 14.20 -17.63 13.97
CA ILE A 24 13.16 -17.29 14.97
C ILE A 24 11.75 -17.53 14.40
N LYS A 25 11.51 -17.13 13.14
CA LYS A 25 10.24 -17.35 12.43
C LYS A 25 10.52 -17.69 10.96
N PRO A 26 9.67 -18.51 10.33
CA PRO A 26 9.89 -18.95 8.95
C PRO A 26 9.93 -17.80 7.92
N TRP A 27 9.22 -16.69 8.18
CA TRP A 27 9.19 -15.53 7.28
C TRP A 27 10.32 -14.52 7.49
N PHE A 28 11.18 -14.68 8.51
CA PHE A 28 12.18 -13.66 8.85
C PHE A 28 13.27 -13.49 7.78
N ARG A 29 13.62 -14.56 7.06
CA ARG A 29 14.51 -14.48 5.89
C ARG A 29 13.92 -13.57 4.80
N GLY A 30 12.65 -13.77 4.47
CA GLY A 30 11.93 -12.96 3.49
C GLY A 30 11.76 -11.51 3.95
N TYR A 31 11.40 -11.31 5.21
CA TYR A 31 11.29 -9.98 5.81
C TYR A 31 12.62 -9.21 5.74
N LYS A 32 13.73 -9.83 6.16
CA LYS A 32 15.07 -9.23 6.08
C LYS A 32 15.44 -8.86 4.64
N TRP A 33 15.18 -9.77 3.70
CA TRP A 33 15.41 -9.53 2.28
C TRP A 33 14.61 -8.33 1.74
N MET A 34 13.35 -8.15 2.16
CA MET A 34 12.54 -7.00 1.74
C MET A 34 13.05 -5.65 2.25
N LEU A 35 13.78 -5.64 3.36
CA LEU A 35 14.35 -4.42 3.95
C LEU A 35 15.68 -3.99 3.33
N GLU A 36 16.22 -4.77 2.39
CA GLU A 36 17.42 -4.36 1.65
C GLU A 36 17.14 -3.08 0.85
N GLU A 37 18.11 -2.17 0.77
CA GLU A 37 17.97 -0.83 0.16
C GLU A 37 17.41 -0.85 -1.27
N SER A 38 17.62 -1.94 -2.01
CA SER A 38 17.12 -2.09 -3.39
C SER A 38 15.68 -2.60 -3.50
N LYS A 39 15.07 -3.01 -2.39
CA LYS A 39 13.76 -3.70 -2.33
C LYS A 39 12.71 -2.88 -1.62
N GLY A 40 13.10 -2.20 -0.55
CA GLY A 40 12.25 -1.21 0.11
C GLY A 40 12.03 -0.01 -0.81
N ARG A 41 10.80 0.19 -1.28
CA ARG A 41 10.41 1.45 -1.89
C ARG A 41 9.78 2.31 -0.83
N ASP A 42 10.23 3.55 -0.71
CA ASP A 42 9.62 4.51 0.20
C ASP A 42 8.16 4.68 -0.17
N PHE A 43 7.31 4.39 0.81
CA PHE A 43 5.89 4.67 0.72
C PHE A 43 5.66 6.08 1.26
N TRP A 44 5.05 6.96 0.46
CA TRP A 44 4.89 8.38 0.79
C TRP A 44 4.12 8.58 2.10
N HIS A 45 4.68 9.39 3.01
CA HIS A 45 4.01 9.87 4.22
C HIS A 45 3.05 11.03 3.92
N ASN A 46 2.13 10.84 2.97
CA ASN A 46 1.12 11.87 2.68
C ASN A 46 0.04 11.88 3.78
N PRO A 47 -0.36 13.06 4.32
CA PRO A 47 -1.37 13.14 5.38
C PRO A 47 -2.73 12.57 4.96
N MET A 48 -3.04 12.56 3.67
CA MET A 48 -4.28 12.01 3.11
C MET A 48 -4.20 10.51 2.80
N TYR A 49 -3.13 9.82 3.21
CA TYR A 49 -2.90 8.43 2.82
C TYR A 49 -4.05 7.49 3.23
N SER A 50 -4.55 7.59 4.46
CA SER A 50 -5.67 6.77 4.92
C SER A 50 -6.94 6.97 4.07
N VAL A 51 -7.20 8.21 3.65
CA VAL A 51 -8.36 8.56 2.80
C VAL A 51 -8.18 8.01 1.38
N MET A 52 -6.97 8.10 0.83
CA MET A 52 -6.62 7.49 -0.45
C MET A 52 -6.72 5.96 -0.41
N MET A 53 -6.31 5.35 0.69
CA MET A 53 -6.38 3.90 0.89
C MET A 53 -7.83 3.41 0.96
N ALA A 54 -8.73 4.16 1.61
CA ALA A 54 -10.15 3.82 1.64
C ALA A 54 -10.74 3.70 0.22
N LYS A 55 -10.39 4.61 -0.70
CA LYS A 55 -10.85 4.55 -2.10
C LYS A 55 -10.28 3.38 -2.89
N GLN A 56 -9.04 3.00 -2.61
CA GLN A 56 -8.46 1.77 -3.17
C GLN A 56 -9.18 0.52 -2.64
N GLN A 57 -9.52 0.49 -1.35
CA GLN A 57 -10.26 -0.64 -0.77
C GLN A 57 -11.65 -0.79 -1.38
N GLU A 58 -12.39 0.31 -1.60
CA GLU A 58 -13.68 0.29 -2.31
C GLU A 58 -13.55 -0.34 -3.70
N ALA A 59 -12.56 0.09 -4.49
CA ALA A 59 -12.32 -0.43 -5.84
C ALA A 59 -11.95 -1.92 -5.84
N PHE A 60 -11.00 -2.32 -4.99
CA PHE A 60 -10.54 -3.69 -4.91
C PHE A 60 -11.65 -4.62 -4.43
N HIS A 61 -12.45 -4.17 -3.45
CA HIS A 61 -13.60 -4.91 -2.98
C HIS A 61 -14.62 -5.12 -4.10
N ALA A 62 -15.00 -4.06 -4.81
CA ALA A 62 -15.96 -4.14 -5.91
C ALA A 62 -15.52 -5.12 -7.01
N TYR A 63 -14.23 -5.19 -7.31
CA TYR A 63 -13.71 -6.18 -8.26
C TYR A 63 -13.77 -7.61 -7.70
N ILE A 64 -13.27 -7.82 -6.47
CA ILE A 64 -13.19 -9.15 -5.85
C ILE A 64 -14.58 -9.76 -5.62
N THR A 65 -15.59 -8.95 -5.31
CA THR A 65 -16.98 -9.41 -5.13
C THR A 65 -17.74 -9.59 -6.44
N GLY A 66 -17.16 -9.21 -7.58
CA GLY A 66 -17.79 -9.32 -8.89
C GLY A 66 -18.83 -8.24 -9.19
N GLN A 67 -18.94 -7.21 -8.35
CA GLN A 67 -19.73 -6.00 -8.64
C GLN A 67 -19.18 -5.36 -9.92
N VAL A 68 -17.87 -5.11 -9.97
CA VAL A 68 -17.16 -4.71 -11.20
C VAL A 68 -16.44 -5.92 -11.78
N LYS A 69 -16.71 -6.24 -13.06
CA LYS A 69 -16.09 -7.39 -13.74
C LYS A 69 -14.74 -7.06 -14.39
N ASP A 70 -14.54 -5.81 -14.79
CA ASP A 70 -13.31 -5.37 -15.43
C ASP A 70 -12.34 -4.78 -14.39
N PRO A 71 -11.17 -5.40 -14.15
CA PRO A 71 -10.20 -4.86 -13.19
C PRO A 71 -9.70 -3.48 -13.60
N LYS A 72 -9.67 -3.14 -14.89
CA LYS A 72 -9.27 -1.82 -15.35
C LYS A 72 -10.22 -0.74 -14.86
N VAL A 73 -11.53 -1.00 -14.86
CA VAL A 73 -12.54 -0.05 -14.35
C VAL A 73 -12.33 0.21 -12.86
N ALA A 74 -12.05 -0.82 -12.05
CA ALA A 74 -11.74 -0.66 -10.63
C ALA A 74 -10.44 0.15 -10.42
N LEU A 75 -9.39 -0.12 -11.20
CA LEU A 75 -8.13 0.62 -11.11
C LEU A 75 -8.27 2.08 -11.55
N ASP A 76 -9.03 2.34 -12.62
CA ASP A 76 -9.28 3.71 -13.10
C ASP A 76 -10.12 4.51 -12.09
N TYR A 77 -11.09 3.88 -11.42
CA TYR A 77 -11.81 4.47 -10.28
C TYR A 77 -10.84 4.86 -9.16
N ALA A 78 -9.99 3.93 -8.72
CA ALA A 78 -9.03 4.18 -7.66
C ALA A 78 -8.07 5.32 -8.03
N ALA A 79 -7.51 5.30 -9.24
CA ALA A 79 -6.59 6.32 -9.73
C ALA A 79 -7.23 7.71 -9.78
N TYR A 80 -8.46 7.81 -10.31
CA TYR A 80 -9.22 9.07 -10.33
C TYR A 80 -9.42 9.63 -8.92
N HIS A 81 -9.91 8.82 -7.99
CA HIS A 81 -10.23 9.28 -6.65
C HIS A 81 -8.98 9.63 -5.82
N VAL A 82 -7.89 8.86 -5.97
CA VAL A 82 -6.59 9.20 -5.36
C VAL A 82 -6.09 10.55 -5.85
N GLN A 83 -6.10 10.78 -7.17
CA GLN A 83 -5.67 12.05 -7.74
C GLN A 83 -6.59 13.21 -7.31
N LYS A 84 -7.90 12.98 -7.25
CA LYS A 84 -8.88 13.96 -6.78
C LYS A 84 -8.63 14.36 -5.32
N ILE A 85 -8.38 13.39 -4.43
CA ILE A 85 -8.07 13.66 -3.02
C ILE A 85 -6.81 14.53 -2.91
N LEU A 86 -5.75 14.19 -3.65
CA LEU A 86 -4.51 14.97 -3.64
C LEU A 86 -4.72 16.38 -4.18
N TYR A 87 -5.52 16.54 -5.24
CA TYR A 87 -5.83 17.83 -5.84
C TYR A 87 -6.67 18.70 -4.90
N ASP A 88 -7.75 18.15 -4.35
CA ASP A 88 -8.66 18.86 -3.44
C ASP A 88 -7.95 19.29 -2.14
N HIS A 89 -7.02 18.48 -1.64
CA HIS A 89 -6.17 18.83 -0.50
C HIS A 89 -5.10 19.88 -0.83
N GLY A 90 -4.76 20.07 -2.10
CA GLY A 90 -3.68 20.96 -2.55
C GLY A 90 -2.28 20.34 -2.52
N SER A 91 -2.15 19.02 -2.31
CA SER A 91 -0.87 18.30 -2.44
C SER A 91 -0.33 18.28 -3.87
N THR A 92 -1.20 18.50 -4.86
CA THR A 92 -0.82 18.53 -6.28
C THR A 92 -1.64 19.57 -7.03
N LYS A 93 -1.07 20.12 -8.10
CA LYS A 93 -1.75 21.02 -9.05
C LYS A 93 -2.36 20.26 -10.23
N ILE A 94 -2.08 18.97 -10.35
CA ILE A 94 -2.57 18.13 -11.44
C ILE A 94 -4.03 17.76 -11.12
N LYS A 95 -4.95 18.10 -12.02
CA LYS A 95 -6.36 17.74 -11.88
C LYS A 95 -6.56 16.24 -12.10
N PRO A 96 -7.57 15.61 -11.46
CA PRO A 96 -7.94 14.25 -11.80
C PRO A 96 -8.42 14.17 -13.27
N PRO A 97 -8.13 13.07 -13.97
CA PRO A 97 -8.54 12.88 -15.37
C PRO A 97 -10.06 12.90 -15.50
N ALA A 98 -10.58 13.61 -16.50
CA ALA A 98 -12.03 13.83 -16.66
C ALA A 98 -12.78 12.51 -16.96
N GLU A 99 -12.10 11.59 -17.63
CA GLU A 99 -12.61 10.27 -18.01
C GLU A 99 -13.00 9.44 -16.79
N GLY A 100 -12.30 9.63 -15.67
CA GLY A 100 -12.55 8.92 -14.42
C GLY A 100 -13.77 9.42 -13.63
N ALA A 101 -14.27 10.62 -13.93
CA ALA A 101 -15.30 11.27 -13.12
C ALA A 101 -16.65 10.55 -13.12
N ASN A 102 -16.94 9.78 -14.17
CA ASN A 102 -18.19 9.07 -14.34
C ASN A 102 -18.11 7.58 -14.03
N ILE A 103 -16.95 7.08 -13.57
CA ILE A 103 -16.80 5.67 -13.23
C ILE A 103 -17.62 5.36 -11.98
N GLN A 104 -18.43 4.30 -12.08
CA GLN A 104 -19.27 3.82 -10.99
C GLN A 104 -18.90 2.37 -10.68
N LEU A 105 -18.71 2.07 -9.40
CA LEU A 105 -18.64 0.69 -8.91
C LEU A 105 -20.09 0.22 -8.79
N LYS A 106 -20.61 -0.52 -9.77
CA LYS A 106 -21.96 -1.08 -9.79
C LYS A 106 -21.91 -2.50 -10.29
#